data_AF-A0A6L7YFT6-F1
#
_entry.id   AF-A0A6L7YFT6-F1
#
_cell.length_a   1.000
_cell.length_b   1.000
_cell.length_c   1.000
_cell.angle_alpha   90.00
_cell.angle_beta   90.00
_cell.angle_gamma   90.00
#
_symmetry.space_group_name_H-M   'P 1'
#
loop_
_entity.id
_entity.type
_entity.pdbx_description
1 polymer ?
#
loop_
_entity_poly.entity_id
_entity_poly.type
_entity_poly.pdbx_seq_one_letter_code
_entity_poly.pdbx_strand_id
1 'polypeptide(L)'
;MEYRRLGRSGLKVSIVGLGCNDFGGRWDLEHSREVITHALDAGVNLFDTSDVYPSPAGGGGDPPTPRAPPAGRPPATPRATPKQPK
;
A
#
# COMPACT_ATOMS: atom_id res chain seq x y z
N MET A 1 -21.82 -14.13 9.42
CA MET A 1 -20.58 -14.73 8.89
C MET A 1 -20.44 -16.18 9.34
N GLU A 2 -20.08 -17.11 8.44
CA GLU A 2 -19.69 -18.49 8.79
C GLU A 2 -18.17 -18.58 8.91
N TYR A 3 -17.67 -19.41 9.83
CA TYR A 3 -16.24 -19.59 10.05
C TYR A 3 -15.83 -21.07 10.09
N ARG A 4 -14.66 -21.39 9.54
CA ARG A 4 -14.08 -22.74 9.48
C ARG A 4 -12.66 -22.80 10.02
N ARG A 5 -12.22 -23.99 10.44
CA ARG A 5 -10.84 -24.20 10.88
C ARG A 5 -9.90 -24.23 9.68
N LEU A 6 -8.82 -23.45 9.72
CA LEU A 6 -7.82 -23.43 8.66
C LEU A 6 -6.81 -24.57 8.87
N GLY A 7 -7.08 -25.72 8.26
CA GLY A 7 -6.22 -26.90 8.34
C GLY A 7 -5.92 -27.28 9.80
N ARG A 8 -4.63 -27.49 10.10
CA ARG A 8 -4.15 -27.84 11.46
C ARG A 8 -3.61 -26.64 12.25
N SER A 9 -3.79 -25.41 11.76
CA SER A 9 -3.21 -24.20 12.36
C SER A 9 -3.86 -23.78 13.69
N GLY A 10 -5.05 -24.32 14.00
CA GLY A 10 -5.85 -23.86 15.14
C GLY A 10 -6.65 -22.58 14.87
N LEU A 11 -6.38 -21.88 13.76
CA LEU A 11 -7.10 -20.67 13.37
C LEU A 11 -8.53 -20.98 12.91
N LYS A 12 -9.45 -20.08 13.23
CA LYS A 12 -10.85 -20.10 12.78
C LYS A 12 -11.10 -18.87 11.90
N VAL A 13 -11.25 -19.11 10.60
CA VAL A 13 -11.31 -18.05 9.57
C VAL A 13 -12.70 -17.98 8.93
N SER A 14 -13.10 -16.80 8.46
CA SER A 14 -14.33 -16.61 7.70
C SER A 14 -14.29 -17.43 6.41
N ILE A 15 -15.44 -17.96 5.97
CA ILE A 15 -15.51 -18.74 4.72
C ILE A 15 -15.25 -17.88 3.46
N VAL A 16 -15.45 -16.58 3.58
CA VAL A 16 -15.08 -15.56 2.59
C VAL A 16 -13.87 -14.79 3.13
N GLY A 17 -12.85 -14.63 2.31
CA GLY A 17 -11.68 -13.78 2.58
C GLY A 17 -11.63 -12.57 1.64
N LEU A 18 -10.86 -11.56 2.00
CA LEU A 18 -10.63 -10.37 1.19
C LEU A 18 -9.23 -10.42 0.55
N GLY A 19 -9.16 -10.37 -0.78
CA GLY A 19 -7.91 -10.20 -1.51
C GLY A 19 -7.49 -8.73 -1.55
N CYS A 20 -6.21 -8.45 -1.30
CA CYS A 20 -5.67 -7.11 -1.17
C CYS A 20 -4.89 -6.62 -2.41
N ASN A 21 -5.08 -7.23 -3.58
CA ASN A 21 -4.30 -6.97 -4.79
C ASN A 21 -4.51 -5.57 -5.41
N ASP A 22 -5.63 -4.92 -5.11
CA ASP A 22 -6.00 -3.58 -5.62
C ASP A 22 -5.61 -2.43 -4.67
N PHE A 23 -5.28 -2.72 -3.39
CA PHE A 23 -4.95 -1.71 -2.39
C PHE A 23 -3.59 -1.06 -2.64
N GLY A 24 -3.53 0.28 -2.64
CA GLY A 24 -2.34 1.06 -2.96
C GLY A 24 -2.02 1.12 -4.46
N GLY A 25 -2.86 0.50 -5.29
CA GLY A 25 -2.84 0.55 -6.75
C GLY A 25 -4.11 1.23 -7.25
N ARG A 26 -5.00 0.41 -7.83
CA ARG A 26 -6.31 0.86 -8.30
C ARG A 26 -7.11 1.63 -7.23
N TRP A 27 -6.95 1.27 -5.96
CA TRP A 27 -7.60 1.95 -4.84
C TRP A 27 -6.58 2.71 -3.99
N ASP A 28 -6.86 3.99 -3.77
CA ASP A 28 -6.13 4.85 -2.85
C ASP A 28 -6.33 4.41 -1.39
N LEU A 29 -5.65 5.10 -0.46
CA LEU A 29 -5.70 4.78 0.96
C LEU A 29 -7.11 4.91 1.54
N GLU A 30 -7.89 5.91 1.12
CA GLU A 30 -9.23 6.16 1.65
C GLU A 30 -10.20 5.06 1.23
N HIS A 31 -10.27 4.75 -0.07
CA HIS A 31 -11.09 3.65 -0.57
C HIS A 31 -10.66 2.30 -0.01
N SER A 32 -9.35 2.05 0.10
CA SER A 32 -8.84 0.82 0.72
C SER A 32 -9.35 0.69 2.17
N ARG A 33 -9.35 1.78 2.92
CA ARG A 33 -9.82 1.80 4.32
C ARG A 33 -11.31 1.54 4.40
N GLU A 34 -12.11 2.12 3.52
CA GLU A 34 -13.56 1.89 3.46
C GLU A 34 -13.87 0.40 3.21
N VAL A 35 -13.24 -0.19 2.20
CA VAL A 35 -13.45 -1.61 1.86
C VAL A 35 -13.03 -2.53 3.02
N ILE A 36 -11.87 -2.28 3.63
CA ILE A 36 -11.39 -3.06 4.77
C ILE A 36 -12.36 -2.93 5.95
N THR A 37 -12.84 -1.72 6.25
CA THR A 37 -13.78 -1.47 7.35
C THR A 37 -15.09 -2.24 7.12
N HIS A 38 -15.66 -2.15 5.92
CA HIS A 38 -16.86 -2.92 5.58
C HIS A 38 -16.65 -4.43 5.66
N ALA A 39 -15.49 -4.94 5.24
CA ALA A 39 -15.18 -6.36 5.37
C ALA A 39 -15.12 -6.80 6.84
N LEU A 40 -14.50 -6.00 7.70
CA LEU A 40 -14.45 -6.23 9.15
C LEU A 40 -15.84 -6.21 9.77
N ASP A 41 -16.68 -5.21 9.42
CA ASP A 41 -18.06 -5.09 9.90
C ASP A 41 -18.92 -6.29 9.47
N ALA A 42 -18.66 -6.84 8.28
CA ALA A 42 -19.31 -8.07 7.81
C ALA A 42 -18.82 -9.34 8.53
N GLY A 43 -17.75 -9.24 9.32
CA GLY A 43 -17.14 -10.32 10.09
C GLY A 43 -16.01 -11.07 9.36
N VAL A 44 -15.50 -10.56 8.24
CA VAL A 44 -14.34 -11.12 7.56
C VAL A 44 -13.10 -10.99 8.45
N ASN A 45 -12.35 -12.09 8.59
CA ASN A 45 -11.10 -12.09 9.37
C ASN A 45 -9.93 -12.74 8.62
N LEU A 46 -10.09 -13.04 7.33
CA LEU A 46 -9.05 -13.57 6.46
C LEU A 46 -8.76 -12.54 5.36
N PHE A 47 -7.53 -12.03 5.36
CA PHE A 47 -7.02 -11.07 4.38
C PHE A 47 -5.81 -11.66 3.69
N ASP A 48 -5.85 -11.70 2.36
CA ASP A 48 -4.78 -12.24 1.52
C ASP A 48 -3.94 -11.10 0.94
N THR A 49 -2.63 -11.13 1.20
CA THR A 49 -1.70 -10.05 0.85
C THR A 49 -0.35 -10.61 0.40
N SER A 50 0.46 -9.77 -0.24
CA SER A 50 1.81 -10.08 -0.68
C SER A 50 2.67 -8.82 -0.72
N ASP A 51 3.97 -9.02 -0.57
CA ASP A 51 5.04 -8.04 -0.82
C ASP A 51 5.06 -7.49 -2.25
N VAL A 52 4.52 -8.22 -3.23
CA VAL A 52 4.43 -7.76 -4.63
C VAL A 52 3.08 -7.12 -4.97
N TYR A 53 2.17 -7.00 -4.01
CA TYR A 53 0.95 -6.22 -4.18
C TYR A 53 1.21 -4.72 -3.93
N PRO A 54 0.53 -3.82 -4.65
CA PRO A 54 -0.41 -4.09 -5.75
C PRO A 54 0.31 -4.57 -7.03
N SER A 55 -0.30 -5.51 -7.76
CA SER A 55 0.32 -6.03 -8.98
C SER A 55 0.46 -4.92 -10.04
N PRO A 56 1.59 -4.81 -10.77
CA PRO A 56 1.77 -3.82 -11.83
C PRO A 56 0.69 -3.90 -12.93
N ALA A 57 0.10 -5.08 -13.12
CA ALA A 57 -1.00 -5.30 -14.07
C ALA A 57 -2.33 -4.66 -13.64
N GLY A 58 -2.42 -4.19 -12.38
CA GLY A 58 -3.59 -3.52 -11.81
C GLY A 58 -3.72 -2.04 -12.18
N GLY A 59 -2.72 -1.46 -12.83
CA GLY A 59 -2.77 -0.10 -13.37
C GLY A 59 -2.79 0.99 -12.29
N GLY A 60 -1.63 1.59 -12.06
CA GLY A 60 -1.50 2.82 -11.28
C GLY A 60 -1.29 2.58 -9.79
N GLY A 61 -0.06 2.27 -9.38
CA GLY A 61 0.36 2.64 -8.03
C GLY A 61 0.46 4.16 -7.96
N ASP A 62 0.03 4.75 -6.84
CA ASP A 62 0.47 6.10 -6.50
C ASP A 62 1.99 6.17 -6.64
N PRO A 63 2.55 7.28 -7.18
CA PRO A 63 3.99 7.46 -7.11
C PRO A 63 4.40 7.29 -5.64
N PRO A 64 5.51 6.60 -5.34
CA PRO A 64 5.95 6.40 -3.96
C PRO A 64 5.90 7.75 -3.27
N THR A 65 5.12 7.86 -2.19
CA THR A 65 5.05 9.10 -1.39
C THR A 65 6.48 9.57 -1.21
N PRO A 66 6.83 10.81 -1.62
CA PRO A 66 8.20 11.27 -1.57
C PRO A 66 8.67 11.10 -0.14
N ARG A 67 9.62 10.16 0.02
CA ARG A 67 10.22 9.86 1.32
C ARG A 67 10.75 11.20 1.83
N ALA A 68 10.26 11.64 3.00
CA ALA A 68 10.71 12.91 3.58
C ALA A 68 12.24 12.93 3.55
N PRO A 69 12.87 14.00 3.02
CA PRO A 69 14.32 14.06 2.98
C PRO A 69 14.84 13.89 4.41
N PRO A 70 15.96 13.16 4.61
CA PRO A 70 16.55 13.04 5.93
C PRO A 70 16.75 14.45 6.48
N ALA A 71 16.22 14.72 7.67
CA ALA A 71 16.35 16.01 8.32
C ALA A 71 17.84 16.37 8.40
N GLY A 72 18.24 17.46 7.74
CA GLY A 72 19.57 18.05 7.92
C GLY A 72 20.54 18.05 6.75
N ARG A 73 20.11 17.91 5.48
CA ARG A 73 21.00 18.30 4.37
C ARG A 73 20.95 19.82 4.17
N PRO A 74 22.03 20.57 4.44
CA PRO A 74 22.05 22.01 4.16
C PRO A 74 21.90 22.25 2.64
N PRO A 75 21.31 23.39 2.23
CA PRO A 75 21.13 23.72 0.82
C PRO A 75 22.49 23.73 0.11
N ALA A 76 22.55 23.11 -1.06
CA ALA A 76 23.74 23.13 -1.89
C ALA A 76 24.04 24.57 -2.32
N THR A 77 25.22 25.07 -1.98
CA THR A 77 25.70 26.40 -2.39
C THR A 77 25.65 26.51 -3.92
N PRO A 78 25.05 27.55 -4.50
CA PRO A 78 25.01 27.71 -5.95
C PRO A 78 26.44 27.88 -6.48
N ARG A 79 26.86 26.95 -7.35
CA ARG A 79 28.15 27.00 -8.02
C ARG A 79 28.11 28.15 -9.04
N ALA A 80 28.91 29.19 -8.81
CA ALA A 80 29.04 30.31 -9.74
C ALA A 80 29.47 29.81 -11.13
N THR A 81 28.67 30.11 -12.15
CA THR A 81 29.00 29.82 -13.54
C THR A 81 30.05 30.82 -14.02
N PRO A 82 31.19 30.40 -14.59
CA PRO A 82 32.16 31.34 -15.15
C PRO A 82 31.54 32.02 -16.38
N LYS A 83 31.52 33.35 -16.39
CA LYS A 83 31.14 34.12 -17.59
C LYS A 83 32.19 33.88 -18.68
N GLN A 84 31.76 33.37 -19.82
CA GLN A 84 32.60 33.30 -21.02
C GLN A 84 32.89 34.73 -21.52
N PRO A 85 34.15 35.07 -21.89
CA PRO A 85 34.48 36.36 -22.46
C PRO A 85 33.92 36.48 -23.90
N LYS A 86 33.62 37.72 -24.30
CA LYS A 86 33.06 38.08 -25.62
C LYS A 86 34.01 37.78 -26.76
#